data_AF-A0A2G9MXH0-F1
#
_entry.id   AF-A0A2G9MXH0-F1
#
_cell.length_a   1.000
_cell.length_b   1.000
_cell.length_c   1.000
_cell.angle_alpha   90.00
_cell.angle_beta   90.00
_cell.angle_gamma   90.00
#
_symmetry.space_group_name_H-M   'P 1'
#
loop_
_entity.id
_entity.type
_entity.pdbx_description
1 polymer ?
#
loop_
_entity_poly.entity_id
_entity_poly.type
_entity_poly.pdbx_seq_one_letter_code
_entity_poly.pdbx_strand_id
1 'polypeptide(L)'
;MKTPICELCGKTATLCSACRSKLKNGRITETDFRVATFLYQLNEGYNISGASFEHALDLGRVVLILTSGNVGLLIGKEGRVVSELSMHLGKKVRIAECSGDMKKTISDILLP
;
A
#
# COMPACT_ATOMS: atom_id res chain seq x y z
N MET A 1 -10.78 1.41 5.86
CA MET A 1 -9.66 0.67 5.24
C MET A 1 -8.61 0.38 6.30
N LYS A 2 -7.86 -0.72 6.20
CA LYS A 2 -6.73 -1.01 7.10
C LYS A 2 -5.43 -0.59 6.42
N THR A 3 -4.63 0.25 7.07
CA THR A 3 -3.32 0.69 6.57
C THR A 3 -2.30 0.71 7.72
N PRO A 4 -0.99 0.73 7.47
CA PRO A 4 0.01 0.78 8.54
C PRO A 4 0.10 2.17 9.22
N ILE A 5 -0.55 3.19 8.65
CA ILE A 5 -0.60 4.58 9.15
C ILE A 5 -1.99 4.93 9.69
N CYS A 6 -2.07 6.05 10.41
CA CYS A 6 -3.34 6.55 10.94
C CYS A 6 -4.20 7.20 9.83
N GLU A 7 -5.53 7.13 9.93
CA GLU A 7 -6.43 7.74 8.93
C GLU A 7 -6.17 9.24 8.78
N LEU A 8 -5.97 9.95 9.90
CA LEU A 8 -5.62 11.37 9.88
C LEU A 8 -4.33 11.63 9.09
N CYS A 9 -3.32 10.78 9.27
CA CYS A 9 -2.01 10.88 8.62
C CYS A 9 -2.14 10.65 7.11
N GLY A 10 -2.99 9.70 6.72
CA GLY A 10 -3.30 9.38 5.33
C GLY A 10 -4.01 10.54 4.64
N LYS A 11 -5.07 11.07 5.26
CA LYS A 11 -5.85 12.20 4.71
C LYS A 11 -5.07 13.51 4.63
N THR A 12 -4.25 13.80 5.64
CA THR A 12 -3.48 15.06 5.71
C THR A 12 -2.12 14.99 5.00
N ALA A 13 -1.76 13.83 4.45
CA ALA A 13 -0.43 13.56 3.90
C ALA A 13 0.71 13.97 4.86
N THR A 14 0.47 13.95 6.18
CA THR A 14 1.40 14.43 7.20
C THR A 14 1.54 13.42 8.33
N LEU A 15 2.78 13.06 8.68
CA LEU A 15 3.06 12.12 9.77
C LEU A 15 2.89 12.78 11.15
N CYS A 16 1.94 12.28 11.93
CA CYS A 16 1.86 12.54 13.36
C CYS A 16 3.07 11.94 14.11
N SER A 17 3.29 12.33 15.36
CA SER A 17 4.39 11.83 16.20
C SER A 17 4.45 10.30 16.27
N ALA A 18 3.31 9.63 16.39
CA ALA A 18 3.25 8.16 16.45
C ALA A 18 3.68 7.49 15.13
N CYS A 19 3.18 7.96 13.98
CA CYS A 19 3.57 7.39 12.68
C CYS A 19 5.01 7.75 12.32
N ARG A 20 5.50 8.92 12.73
CA ARG A 20 6.90 9.31 12.57
C ARG A 20 7.84 8.40 13.35
N SER A 21 7.46 7.99 14.57
CA SER A 21 8.19 6.97 15.33
C SER A 21 8.18 5.60 14.65
N LYS A 22 7.06 5.19 14.04
CA LYS A 22 7.01 3.95 13.23
C LYS A 22 7.98 4.00 12.06
N LEU A 23 8.05 5.14 11.36
CA LEU A 23 8.99 5.35 10.24
C LEU A 23 10.43 5.28 10.74
N LYS A 24 10.74 5.96 11.85
CA LYS A 24 12.08 5.98 12.46
C LYS A 24 12.53 4.59 12.93
N ASN A 25 11.60 3.77 13.43
CA ASN A 25 11.88 2.43 13.93
C ASN A 25 11.81 1.36 12.82
N GLY A 26 11.69 1.75 11.55
CA GLY A 26 11.63 0.83 10.40
C GLY A 26 10.35 -0.01 10.32
N ARG A 27 9.31 0.32 11.09
CA ARG A 27 8.01 -0.37 11.04
C ARG A 27 7.16 0.05 9.86
N ILE A 28 7.42 1.22 9.28
CA ILE A 28 6.87 1.68 8.01
C ILE A 28 8.02 2.30 7.21
N THR A 29 7.89 2.30 5.90
CA THR A 29 8.81 2.92 4.95
C THR A 29 8.21 4.20 4.36
N GLU A 30 9.03 4.99 3.67
CA GLU A 30 8.52 6.15 2.95
C GLU A 30 7.56 5.74 1.83
N THR A 31 7.81 4.60 1.19
CA THR A 31 6.92 4.00 0.19
C THR A 31 5.58 3.59 0.83
N ASP A 32 5.60 2.99 2.03
CA ASP A 32 4.37 2.68 2.77
C ASP A 32 3.53 3.92 3.01
N PHE A 33 4.18 5.01 3.44
CA PHE A 33 3.50 6.27 3.71
C PHE A 33 2.89 6.87 2.44
N ARG A 34 3.66 6.94 1.34
CA ARG A 34 3.18 7.48 0.06
C ARG A 34 2.00 6.68 -0.49
N VAL A 35 2.10 5.35 -0.47
CA VAL A 35 1.02 4.45 -0.94
C VAL A 35 -0.22 4.62 -0.07
N ALA A 36 -0.08 4.60 1.25
CA ALA A 36 -1.23 4.72 2.14
C ALA A 36 -1.93 6.08 2.01
N THR A 37 -1.19 7.19 1.96
CA THR A 37 -1.76 8.53 1.72
C THR A 37 -2.57 8.58 0.43
N PHE A 38 -2.02 8.05 -0.67
CA PHE A 38 -2.72 8.03 -1.95
C PHE A 38 -3.97 7.13 -1.93
N LEU A 39 -3.87 5.98 -1.26
CA LEU A 39 -5.02 5.09 -1.05
C LEU A 39 -6.15 5.76 -0.26
N TYR A 40 -5.84 6.60 0.75
CA TYR A 40 -6.86 7.37 1.46
C TYR A 40 -7.53 8.42 0.57
N GLN A 41 -6.77 9.09 -0.31
CA GLN A 41 -7.33 10.04 -1.28
C GLN A 41 -8.24 9.34 -2.28
N LEU A 42 -7.81 8.20 -2.84
CA LEU A 42 -8.64 7.40 -3.74
C LEU A 42 -9.89 6.83 -3.04
N ASN A 43 -9.82 6.56 -1.74
CA ASN A 43 -10.98 6.07 -1.00
C ASN A 43 -12.16 7.05 -1.01
N GLU A 44 -11.90 8.36 -1.05
CA GLU A 44 -12.95 9.37 -1.15
C GLU A 44 -13.71 9.30 -2.48
N GLY A 45 -13.08 8.83 -3.56
CA GLY A 45 -13.70 8.72 -4.89
C GLY A 45 -14.16 7.31 -5.29
N TYR A 46 -13.51 6.25 -4.80
CA TYR A 46 -13.72 4.88 -5.26
C TYR A 46 -14.33 3.95 -4.20
N ASN A 47 -14.59 4.43 -2.98
CA ASN A 47 -15.16 3.68 -1.86
C ASN A 47 -14.49 2.31 -1.61
N ILE A 48 -13.16 2.31 -1.55
CA ILE A 48 -12.33 1.14 -1.23
C ILE A 48 -12.19 0.92 0.28
N SER A 49 -13.22 1.26 1.05
CA SER A 49 -13.19 1.28 2.52
C SER A 49 -12.92 -0.09 3.14
N GLY A 50 -13.23 -1.17 2.42
CA GLY A 50 -12.96 -2.56 2.80
C GLY A 50 -11.57 -3.08 2.44
N ALA A 51 -10.73 -2.28 1.77
CA ALA A 51 -9.37 -2.71 1.41
C ALA A 51 -8.44 -2.75 2.64
N SER A 52 -7.47 -3.67 2.57
CA SER A 52 -6.38 -3.78 3.54
C SER A 52 -5.06 -3.52 2.82
N PHE A 53 -4.15 -2.80 3.47
CA PHE A 53 -2.80 -2.55 3.00
C PHE A 53 -1.87 -2.76 4.19
N GLU A 54 -0.92 -3.68 4.05
CA GLU A 54 0.03 -4.02 5.12
C GLU A 54 1.36 -3.30 4.87
N HIS A 55 1.95 -3.51 3.70
CA HIS A 55 3.28 -3.02 3.35
C HIS A 55 3.48 -2.84 1.84
N ALA A 56 4.38 -1.95 1.46
CA ALA A 56 4.84 -1.66 0.13
C ALA A 56 6.37 -1.82 0.05
N LEU A 57 6.82 -2.65 -0.87
CA LEU A 57 8.22 -2.90 -1.13
C LEU A 57 8.60 -2.24 -2.45
N ASP A 58 9.59 -1.36 -2.40
CA ASP A 58 10.16 -0.74 -3.59
C ASP A 58 11.30 -1.62 -4.14
N LEU A 59 11.04 -2.29 -5.27
CA LEU A 59 11.99 -3.13 -5.99
C LEU A 59 12.65 -2.35 -7.15
N GLY A 60 12.69 -1.01 -7.07
CA GLY A 60 13.27 -0.13 -8.07
C GLY A 60 12.29 0.18 -9.20
N ARG A 61 12.12 -0.74 -10.16
CA ARG A 61 11.19 -0.57 -11.29
C ARG A 61 9.75 -0.95 -10.98
N VAL A 62 9.56 -1.74 -9.92
CA VAL A 62 8.28 -2.28 -9.49
C VAL A 62 8.09 -1.98 -8.02
N VAL A 63 6.89 -1.55 -7.63
CA VAL A 63 6.46 -1.47 -6.24
C VAL A 63 5.49 -2.62 -5.97
N LEU A 64 5.83 -3.48 -5.02
CA LEU A 64 4.99 -4.59 -4.58
C LEU A 64 4.18 -4.16 -3.36
N ILE A 65 2.86 -4.11 -3.51
CA ILE A 65 1.90 -3.79 -2.46
C ILE A 65 1.37 -5.11 -1.88
N LEU A 66 1.54 -5.27 -0.58
CA LEU A 66 1.09 -6.43 0.18
C LEU A 66 -0.23 -6.11 0.87
N THR A 67 -1.20 -7.01 0.73
CA THR A 67 -2.50 -6.91 1.37
C THR A 67 -2.84 -8.22 2.08
N SER A 68 -3.42 -8.12 3.28
CA SER A 68 -4.01 -9.26 3.99
C SER A 68 -5.50 -9.45 3.67
N GLY A 69 -6.04 -8.66 2.74
CA GLY A 69 -7.46 -8.64 2.39
C GLY A 69 -7.68 -8.84 0.89
N ASN A 70 -8.86 -8.44 0.42
CA ASN A 70 -9.25 -8.66 -0.96
C ASN A 70 -8.42 -7.78 -1.93
N VAL A 71 -7.53 -8.42 -2.69
CA VAL A 71 -6.69 -7.82 -3.73
C VAL A 71 -7.52 -7.02 -4.75
N GLY A 72 -8.71 -7.51 -5.11
CA GLY A 72 -9.60 -6.87 -6.08
C GLY A 72 -10.04 -5.46 -5.68
N LEU A 73 -10.14 -5.17 -4.38
CA LEU A 73 -10.48 -3.82 -3.90
C LEU A 73 -9.34 -2.83 -4.12
N LEU A 74 -8.08 -3.26 -3.98
CA LEU A 74 -6.91 -2.42 -4.26
C LEU A 74 -6.61 -2.29 -5.76
N ILE A 75 -6.98 -3.29 -6.56
CA ILE A 75 -6.94 -3.18 -8.02
C ILE A 75 -7.98 -2.14 -8.47
N GLY A 76 -9.16 -2.14 -7.83
CA GLY A 76 -10.28 -1.28 -8.15
C GLY A 76 -11.02 -1.73 -9.41
N LYS A 77 -12.18 -1.11 -9.65
CA LYS A 77 -12.99 -1.40 -10.85
C LYS A 77 -12.16 -1.08 -12.10
N GLU A 78 -12.04 -2.06 -13.01
CA GLU A 78 -11.23 -1.97 -14.25
C GLU A 78 -9.73 -1.68 -14.02
N GLY A 79 -9.20 -1.94 -12.82
CA GLY A 79 -7.79 -1.63 -12.55
C GLY A 79 -7.48 -0.14 -12.41
N ARG A 80 -8.49 0.72 -12.21
CA ARG A 80 -8.28 2.17 -12.08
C ARG A 80 -7.40 2.54 -10.89
N VAL A 81 -7.62 1.92 -9.72
CA VAL A 81 -6.88 2.23 -8.48
C VAL A 81 -5.40 1.85 -8.64
N VAL A 82 -5.10 0.66 -9.19
CA VAL A 82 -3.72 0.25 -9.44
C VAL A 82 -3.04 1.10 -10.53
N SER A 83 -3.79 1.56 -11.54
CA SER A 83 -3.29 2.43 -12.60
C SER A 83 -2.94 3.82 -12.06
N GLU A 84 -3.82 4.41 -11.24
CA GLU A 84 -3.59 5.66 -10.52
C GLU A 84 -2.37 5.57 -9.62
N LEU A 85 -2.24 4.49 -8.84
CA LEU A 85 -1.06 4.22 -8.00
C LEU A 85 0.21 4.14 -8.84
N SER A 86 0.16 3.43 -9.98
CA SER A 86 1.30 3.30 -10.88
C SER A 86 1.74 4.64 -11.46
N MET A 87 0.77 5.49 -11.83
CA MET A 87 1.02 6.83 -12.34
C MET A 87 1.62 7.74 -11.26
N HIS A 88 1.04 7.73 -10.06
CA HIS A 88 1.50 8.55 -8.94
C HIS A 88 2.91 8.15 -8.44
N LEU A 89 3.23 6.85 -8.46
CA LEU A 89 4.54 6.36 -8.05
C LEU A 89 5.59 6.40 -9.18
N GLY A 90 5.17 6.61 -10.43
CA GLY A 90 6.03 6.54 -11.61
C GLY A 90 6.69 5.16 -11.81
N LYS A 91 6.09 4.11 -11.22
CA LYS A 91 6.63 2.74 -11.17
C LYS A 91 5.51 1.75 -11.46
N LYS A 92 5.87 0.56 -11.94
CA LYS A 92 4.88 -0.52 -12.10
C LYS A 92 4.43 -0.97 -10.72
N VAL A 93 3.12 -1.04 -10.49
CA VAL A 93 2.57 -1.52 -9.21
C VAL A 93 2.09 -2.96 -9.38
N ARG A 94 2.49 -3.82 -8.45
CA ARG A 94 1.97 -5.19 -8.31
C ARG A 94 1.33 -5.32 -6.95
N ILE A 95 0.19 -5.99 -6.87
CA ILE A 95 -0.51 -6.24 -5.61
C ILE A 95 -0.49 -7.74 -5.36
N ALA A 96 -0.12 -8.14 -4.14
CA ALA A 96 -0.07 -9.52 -3.72
C ALA A 96 -0.76 -9.72 -2.38
N GLU A 97 -1.47 -10.83 -2.27
CA GLU A 97 -2.08 -11.25 -1.02
C GLU A 97 -1.04 -11.92 -0.11
N CYS A 98 -0.92 -11.43 1.12
CA CYS A 98 -0.19 -12.08 2.20
C CYS A 98 -1.17 -12.91 3.03
N SER A 99 -1.48 -14.11 2.56
CA SER A 99 -2.21 -15.12 3.32
C SER A 99 -1.23 -15.88 4.24
N GLY A 100 -0.57 -15.18 5.16
CA GLY A 100 0.37 -15.78 6.14
C GLY A 100 1.76 -15.12 6.16
N ASP A 101 2.82 -15.93 6.07
CA ASP A 101 4.21 -15.48 6.16
C ASP A 101 4.59 -14.56 4.99
N MET A 102 4.69 -13.26 5.26
CA MET A 102 5.14 -12.23 4.32
C MET A 102 6.42 -12.65 3.56
N LYS A 103 7.36 -13.32 4.24
CA LYS A 103 8.60 -13.79 3.63
C LYS A 103 8.38 -14.85 2.54
N LYS A 104 7.38 -15.74 2.71
CA LYS A 104 7.06 -16.77 1.72
C LYS A 104 6.44 -16.16 0.48
N THR A 105 5.44 -15.28 0.64
CA THR A 105 4.81 -14.57 -0.48
C THR A 105 5.81 -13.77 -1.30
N ILE A 106 6.74 -13.06 -0.66
CA ILE A 106 7.78 -12.32 -1.38
C ILE A 106 8.71 -13.28 -2.15
N SER A 107 9.04 -14.42 -1.56
CA SER A 107 9.89 -15.44 -2.20
C SER A 107 9.22 -16.06 -3.41
N ASP A 108 7.94 -16.44 -3.31
CA ASP A 108 7.14 -16.99 -4.43
C ASP A 108 6.99 -16.00 -5.60
N ILE A 109 6.98 -14.70 -5.32
CA ILE A 109 6.85 -13.66 -6.37
C ILE A 109 8.20 -13.34 -7.03
N LEU A 110 9.30 -13.52 -6.30
CA LEU A 110 10.65 -13.24 -6.77
C LEU A 110 11.33 -14.45 -7.43
N LEU A 111 10.90 -15.67 -7.11
CA LEU A 111 11.41 -16.90 -7.71
C LEU A 111 10.53 -17.28 -8.92
N PRO A 112 11.09 -17.39 -10.14
CA PRO A 112 10.36 -17.80 -11.35
C PRO A 112 9.99 -19.28 -11.35
#